data_AF-A0A6J2WJ47-F1
#
_entry.id   AF-A0A6J2WJ47-F1
#
_cell.length_a   1.000
_cell.length_b   1.000
_cell.length_c   1.000
_cell.angle_alpha   90.00
_cell.angle_beta   90.00
_cell.angle_gamma   90.00
#
_symmetry.space_group_name_H-M   'P 1'
#
loop_
_entity.id
_entity.type
_entity.pdbx_description
1 polymer ?
#
loop_
_entity_poly.entity_id
_entity_poly.type
_entity_poly.pdbx_seq_one_letter_code
_entity_poly.pdbx_strand_id
1 'polypeptide(L)'
;MGETVTLHAGFMGLQSNVQIQWFHRSVDANIIIAQSQVLRGEIKTDYSDRFRDRLQLDRQTGSITIRNISITDSGIYRLRINGEISEKRFRVTVYVLSAAVPAPLIGKKQSHSAGSGSSGPKCSVVCSVENGRDVTLSWYKGKEILNQTSSPDLNINLSLSLEIEDQDNNTYNCVADNPVSNQTTQLNVTELCNKSGSTSGHTGNC
;
A
#
# COMPACT_ATOMS: atom_id res chain seq x y z
N MET A 1 -16.36 9.36 12.13
CA MET A 1 -16.61 10.33 11.05
C MET A 1 -15.51 10.13 10.02
N GLY A 2 -15.85 10.08 8.73
CA GLY A 2 -14.90 9.72 7.68
C GLY A 2 -14.09 10.91 7.17
N GLU A 3 -12.95 10.64 6.55
CA GLU A 3 -12.10 11.68 5.95
C GLU A 3 -12.78 12.38 4.77
N THR A 4 -12.22 13.50 4.34
CA THR A 4 -12.66 14.26 3.16
C THR A 4 -11.58 14.20 2.10
N VAL A 5 -11.97 13.93 0.86
CA VAL A 5 -11.07 13.93 -0.31
C VAL A 5 -11.53 14.96 -1.32
N THR A 6 -10.58 15.62 -1.97
CA THR A 6 -10.84 16.52 -3.10
C THR A 6 -10.14 15.99 -4.34
N LEU A 7 -10.90 15.83 -5.42
CA LEU A 7 -10.37 15.46 -6.73
C LEU A 7 -10.16 16.73 -7.55
N HIS A 8 -8.91 17.18 -7.61
CA HIS A 8 -8.53 18.41 -8.30
C HIS A 8 -8.56 18.22 -9.81
N ALA A 9 -9.55 18.83 -10.45
CA ALA A 9 -9.68 18.81 -11.91
C ALA A 9 -8.64 19.69 -12.60
N GLY A 10 -8.07 20.69 -11.92
CA GLY A 10 -6.94 21.49 -12.41
C GLY A 10 -7.27 22.43 -13.56
N PHE A 11 -8.55 22.76 -13.78
CA PHE A 11 -8.94 23.86 -14.67
C PHE A 11 -8.95 25.17 -13.88
N MET A 12 -8.66 26.29 -14.56
CA MET A 12 -8.69 27.63 -13.98
C MET A 12 -9.78 28.43 -14.68
N GLY A 13 -10.94 28.59 -14.05
CA GLY A 13 -12.01 29.46 -14.56
C GLY A 13 -12.79 28.87 -15.73
N LEU A 14 -13.43 27.72 -15.53
CA LEU A 14 -14.39 27.19 -16.50
C LEU A 14 -15.52 28.19 -16.75
N GLN A 15 -15.91 28.32 -18.02
CA GLN A 15 -17.01 29.19 -18.43
C GLN A 15 -18.35 28.72 -17.83
N SER A 16 -19.25 29.66 -17.56
CA SER A 16 -20.51 29.36 -16.85
C SER A 16 -21.41 28.38 -17.61
N ASN A 17 -21.41 28.43 -18.95
CA ASN A 17 -22.23 27.61 -19.84
C ASN A 17 -21.74 26.16 -20.00
N VAL A 18 -20.61 25.80 -19.40
CA VAL A 18 -20.02 24.47 -19.51
C VAL A 18 -20.89 23.42 -18.81
N GLN A 19 -21.08 22.29 -19.48
CA GLN A 19 -21.62 21.08 -18.86
C GLN A 19 -20.50 20.30 -18.17
N ILE A 20 -20.70 19.99 -16.89
CA ILE A 20 -19.76 19.22 -16.07
C ILE A 20 -20.47 17.95 -15.62
N GLN A 21 -19.86 16.79 -15.85
CA GLN A 21 -20.35 15.50 -15.40
C GLN A 21 -19.25 14.74 -14.69
N TRP A 22 -19.56 14.27 -13.48
CA TRP A 22 -18.74 13.31 -12.76
C TRP A 22 -19.41 11.96 -12.72
N PHE A 23 -18.61 10.93 -12.98
CA PHE A 23 -19.02 9.54 -12.91
C PHE A 23 -18.18 8.83 -11.85
N HIS A 24 -18.79 7.90 -11.12
CA HIS A 24 -18.10 6.92 -10.30
C HIS A 24 -18.31 5.55 -10.91
N ARG A 25 -17.23 4.85 -11.20
CA ARG A 25 -17.27 3.45 -11.59
C ARG A 25 -17.09 2.61 -10.34
N SER A 26 -18.18 1.99 -9.91
CA SER A 26 -18.14 0.80 -9.07
C SER A 26 -18.06 -0.45 -9.96
N VAL A 27 -17.78 -1.61 -9.37
CA VAL A 27 -17.50 -2.87 -10.09
C VAL A 27 -18.59 -3.20 -11.15
N ASP A 28 -19.83 -2.82 -10.87
CA ASP A 28 -21.00 -3.23 -11.67
C ASP A 28 -21.65 -2.10 -12.51
N ALA A 29 -21.27 -0.83 -12.31
CA ALA A 29 -21.90 0.29 -13.03
C ALA A 29 -21.04 1.56 -13.08
N ASN A 30 -21.15 2.29 -14.19
CA ASN A 30 -20.79 3.72 -14.25
C ASN A 30 -22.02 4.54 -13.83
N ILE A 31 -21.98 5.12 -12.64
CA ILE A 31 -23.04 6.00 -12.14
C ILE A 31 -22.64 7.46 -12.31
N ILE A 32 -23.57 8.31 -12.75
CA ILE A 32 -23.39 9.76 -12.64
C ILE A 32 -23.52 10.12 -11.17
N ILE A 33 -22.52 10.80 -10.60
CA ILE A 33 -22.51 11.23 -9.20
C ILE A 33 -22.76 12.73 -9.06
N ALA A 34 -22.43 13.51 -10.08
CA ALA A 34 -22.76 14.92 -10.17
C ALA A 34 -22.92 15.33 -11.63
N GLN A 35 -23.93 16.14 -11.92
CA GLN A 35 -24.12 16.78 -13.22
C GLN A 35 -24.47 18.24 -13.01
N SER A 36 -23.76 19.14 -13.68
CA SER A 36 -24.03 20.57 -13.62
C SER A 36 -24.03 21.18 -15.00
N GLN A 37 -25.09 21.93 -15.32
CA GLN A 37 -25.28 22.55 -16.62
C GLN A 37 -26.20 23.77 -16.52
N VAL A 38 -26.13 24.65 -17.52
CA VAL A 38 -27.05 25.78 -17.64
C VAL A 38 -28.31 25.33 -18.37
N LEU A 39 -29.46 25.44 -17.71
CA LEU A 39 -30.77 25.17 -18.28
C LEU A 39 -31.62 26.43 -18.16
N ARG A 40 -32.08 26.96 -19.31
CA ARG A 40 -32.91 28.18 -19.39
C ARG A 40 -32.28 29.40 -18.68
N GLY A 41 -30.96 29.53 -18.74
CA GLY A 41 -30.22 30.65 -18.13
C GLY A 41 -29.82 30.43 -16.66
N GLU A 42 -30.29 29.36 -16.02
CA GLU A 42 -29.96 29.04 -14.62
C GLU A 42 -28.99 27.85 -14.54
N ILE A 43 -28.06 27.91 -13.59
CA ILE A 43 -27.20 26.77 -13.27
C ILE A 43 -28.01 25.77 -12.46
N LYS A 44 -28.15 24.56 -12.99
CA LYS A 44 -28.70 23.40 -12.26
C LYS A 44 -27.59 22.41 -12.00
N THR A 45 -27.48 21.98 -10.74
CA THR A 45 -26.51 20.97 -10.31
C THR A 45 -27.25 19.88 -9.56
N ASP A 46 -27.22 18.68 -10.12
CA ASP A 46 -27.85 17.49 -9.58
C ASP A 46 -26.77 16.53 -9.07
N TYR A 47 -27.02 15.93 -7.91
CA TYR A 47 -26.17 14.92 -7.30
C TYR A 47 -26.95 13.62 -7.17
N SER A 48 -26.27 12.49 -7.32
CA SER A 48 -26.92 11.20 -7.06
C SER A 48 -27.24 11.03 -5.57
N ASP A 49 -28.29 10.30 -5.25
CA ASP A 49 -28.77 10.16 -3.86
C ASP A 49 -27.69 9.62 -2.92
N ARG A 50 -26.82 8.73 -3.41
CA ARG A 50 -25.66 8.21 -2.65
C ARG A 50 -24.67 9.29 -2.20
N PHE A 51 -24.56 10.39 -2.96
CA PHE A 51 -23.57 11.44 -2.77
C PHE A 51 -24.18 12.80 -2.41
N ARG A 52 -25.52 12.94 -2.44
CA ARG A 52 -26.28 14.19 -2.32
C ARG A 52 -25.82 15.09 -1.19
N ASP A 53 -25.60 14.54 0.01
CA ASP A 53 -25.27 15.34 1.19
C ASP A 53 -23.76 15.47 1.46
N ARG A 54 -22.93 14.78 0.67
CA ARG A 54 -21.48 14.65 0.93
C ARG A 54 -20.60 15.14 -0.20
N LEU A 55 -21.11 15.25 -1.41
CA LEU A 55 -20.37 15.68 -2.59
C LEU A 55 -20.68 17.14 -2.91
N GLN A 56 -19.64 17.94 -3.07
CA GLN A 56 -19.73 19.34 -3.49
C GLN A 56 -18.93 19.53 -4.77
N LEU A 57 -19.52 20.21 -5.76
CA LEU A 57 -18.88 20.53 -7.03
C LEU A 57 -18.45 22.00 -7.02
N ASP A 58 -17.16 22.25 -7.24
CA ASP A 58 -16.67 23.56 -7.61
C ASP A 58 -16.74 23.71 -9.13
N ARG A 59 -17.69 24.52 -9.61
CA ARG A 59 -17.85 24.74 -11.06
C ARG A 59 -16.74 25.57 -11.68
N GLN A 60 -16.01 26.39 -10.92
CA GLN A 60 -14.94 27.21 -11.47
C GLN A 60 -13.74 26.36 -11.88
N THR A 61 -13.45 25.32 -11.09
CA THR A 61 -12.31 24.43 -11.35
C THR A 61 -12.72 23.07 -11.93
N GLY A 62 -13.99 22.69 -11.81
CA GLY A 62 -14.50 21.36 -12.15
C GLY A 62 -14.20 20.29 -11.08
N SER A 63 -13.60 20.67 -9.96
CA SER A 63 -13.18 19.76 -8.89
C SER A 63 -14.38 19.33 -8.03
N ILE A 64 -14.32 18.12 -7.47
CA ILE A 64 -15.29 17.66 -6.47
C ILE A 64 -14.64 17.39 -5.14
N THR A 65 -15.36 17.70 -4.06
CA THR A 65 -15.00 17.35 -2.69
C THR A 65 -16.04 16.36 -2.16
N ILE A 66 -15.58 15.22 -1.64
CA ILE A 66 -16.41 14.16 -1.08
C ILE A 66 -16.09 14.02 0.40
N ARG A 67 -17.07 14.29 1.26
CA ARG A 67 -16.96 14.20 2.72
C ARG A 67 -17.32 12.81 3.23
N ASN A 68 -16.88 12.45 4.44
CA ASN A 68 -17.19 11.19 5.10
C ASN A 68 -16.96 9.97 4.18
N ILE A 69 -15.80 9.92 3.52
CA ILE A 69 -15.49 8.84 2.57
C ILE A 69 -15.44 7.48 3.27
N SER A 70 -15.87 6.44 2.57
CA SER A 70 -15.86 5.05 3.03
C SER A 70 -15.18 4.11 2.04
N ILE A 71 -14.91 2.86 2.45
CA ILE A 71 -14.30 1.86 1.56
C ILE A 71 -15.10 1.64 0.26
N THR A 72 -16.43 1.73 0.33
CA THR A 72 -17.33 1.59 -0.82
C THR A 72 -17.20 2.72 -1.83
N ASP A 73 -16.68 3.88 -1.42
CA ASP A 73 -16.44 5.03 -2.29
C ASP A 73 -15.12 4.88 -3.08
N SER A 74 -14.32 3.84 -2.82
CA SER A 74 -13.18 3.47 -3.67
C SER A 74 -13.63 3.19 -5.10
N GLY A 75 -12.81 3.54 -6.09
CA GLY A 75 -13.12 3.28 -7.48
C GLY A 75 -12.50 4.29 -8.44
N ILE A 76 -12.96 4.24 -9.69
CA ILE A 76 -12.55 5.20 -10.71
C ILE A 76 -13.56 6.33 -10.77
N TYR A 77 -13.08 7.55 -10.58
CA TYR A 77 -13.85 8.77 -10.78
C TYR A 77 -13.46 9.35 -12.14
N ARG A 78 -14.46 9.70 -12.94
CA ARG A 78 -14.26 10.26 -14.28
C ARG A 78 -14.98 11.60 -14.38
N LEU A 79 -14.23 12.64 -14.71
CA LEU A 79 -14.75 13.96 -15.05
C LEU A 79 -14.89 14.08 -16.55
N ARG A 80 -16.00 14.64 -16.99
CA ARG A 80 -16.34 14.98 -18.37
C ARG A 80 -16.82 16.42 -18.46
N ILE A 81 -16.25 17.17 -19.38
CA ILE A 81 -16.56 18.57 -19.62
C ILE A 81 -17.05 18.70 -21.07
N ASN A 82 -18.25 19.28 -21.24
CA ASN A 82 -18.94 19.42 -22.53
C ASN A 82 -18.96 18.10 -23.31
N GLY A 83 -19.41 17.02 -22.66
CA GLY A 83 -19.27 15.67 -23.19
C GLY A 83 -17.84 15.14 -22.98
N GLU A 84 -17.14 14.79 -24.05
CA GLU A 84 -15.78 14.21 -23.97
C GLU A 84 -14.68 15.18 -24.43
N ILE A 85 -14.99 16.48 -24.63
CA ILE A 85 -14.00 17.48 -25.06
C ILE A 85 -12.83 17.55 -24.08
N SER A 86 -13.11 17.44 -22.78
CA SER A 86 -12.07 17.20 -21.79
C SER A 86 -12.50 16.12 -20.82
N GLU A 87 -11.65 15.11 -20.67
CA GLU A 87 -11.85 14.00 -19.74
C GLU A 87 -10.68 13.92 -18.76
N LYS A 88 -10.97 13.70 -17.48
CA LYS A 88 -9.98 13.34 -16.46
C LYS A 88 -10.42 12.11 -15.70
N ARG A 89 -9.47 11.27 -15.30
CA ARG A 89 -9.72 10.05 -14.53
C ARG A 89 -8.87 10.06 -13.27
N PHE A 90 -9.49 9.67 -12.17
CA PHE A 90 -8.88 9.58 -10.85
C PHE A 90 -9.15 8.19 -10.31
N ARG A 91 -8.13 7.55 -9.74
CA ARG A 91 -8.30 6.32 -8.97
C ARG A 91 -8.25 6.69 -7.49
N VAL A 92 -9.33 6.39 -6.77
CA VAL A 92 -9.40 6.59 -5.34
C VAL A 92 -9.43 5.23 -4.67
N THR A 93 -8.51 5.01 -3.75
CA THR A 93 -8.49 3.82 -2.89
C THR A 93 -8.59 4.28 -1.45
N VAL A 94 -9.59 3.76 -0.74
CA VAL A 94 -9.82 4.06 0.67
C VAL A 94 -9.45 2.83 1.48
N TYR A 95 -8.66 3.04 2.53
CA TYR A 95 -8.28 2.00 3.48
C TYR A 95 -8.99 2.21 4.82
N VAL A 96 -9.14 1.12 5.57
CA VAL A 96 -9.66 1.15 6.95
C VAL A 96 -8.52 0.88 7.91
N LEU A 97 -8.58 1.45 9.12
CA LEU A 97 -7.53 1.27 10.13
C LEU A 97 -7.32 -0.19 10.54
N SER A 98 -8.35 -1.03 10.46
CA SER A 98 -8.24 -2.47 10.71
C SER A 98 -7.41 -3.22 9.66
N ALA A 99 -6.98 -2.55 8.58
CA ALA A 99 -6.06 -3.11 7.61
C ALA A 99 -4.58 -2.89 8.00
N ALA A 100 -4.29 -2.53 9.26
CA ALA A 100 -2.91 -2.43 9.73
C ALA A 100 -2.17 -3.77 9.58
N VAL A 101 -0.91 -3.71 9.16
CA VAL A 101 -0.09 -4.90 8.95
C VAL A 101 0.44 -5.44 10.28
N PRO A 102 0.53 -6.78 10.45
CA PRO A 102 1.16 -7.36 11.63
C PRO A 102 2.68 -7.20 11.58
N ALA A 103 3.33 -7.36 12.73
CA ALA A 103 4.79 -7.35 12.81
C ALA A 103 5.37 -8.56 12.06
N PRO A 104 6.36 -8.37 11.18
CA PRO A 104 6.96 -9.46 10.44
C PRO A 104 7.80 -10.36 11.35
N LEU A 105 7.82 -11.66 11.05
CA LEU A 105 8.56 -12.67 11.80
C LEU A 105 9.83 -13.05 11.06
N ILE A 106 10.96 -13.02 11.77
CA ILE A 106 12.26 -13.41 11.23
C ILE A 106 12.68 -14.75 11.84
N GLY A 107 13.08 -15.70 10.99
CA GLY A 107 13.56 -17.01 11.40
C GLY A 107 14.76 -17.48 10.58
N LYS A 108 15.49 -18.49 11.09
CA LYS A 108 16.53 -19.21 10.34
C LYS A 108 15.90 -19.98 9.19
N LYS A 109 16.48 -19.91 8.00
CA LYS A 109 16.14 -20.80 6.90
C LYS A 109 16.79 -22.16 7.17
N GLN A 110 16.00 -23.23 7.32
CA GLN A 110 16.55 -24.57 7.49
C GLN A 110 17.28 -24.98 6.20
N SER A 111 18.59 -25.22 6.30
CA SER A 111 19.38 -25.84 5.25
C SER A 111 19.31 -27.34 5.40
N HIS A 112 18.55 -28.02 4.55
CA HIS A 112 18.64 -29.47 4.36
C HIS A 112 19.87 -29.80 3.53
N SER A 113 21.08 -29.56 4.04
CA SER A 113 22.32 -30.08 3.45
C SER A 113 23.45 -30.06 4.48
N ALA A 114 23.68 -31.22 5.11
CA ALA A 114 24.97 -31.56 5.68
C ALA A 114 25.95 -31.86 4.51
N GLY A 115 26.40 -30.82 3.83
CA GLY A 115 27.35 -30.89 2.73
C GLY A 115 28.66 -30.23 3.11
N SER A 116 29.67 -31.03 3.39
CA SER A 116 31.05 -30.59 3.64
C SER A 116 31.62 -29.92 2.38
N GLY A 117 32.00 -28.64 2.48
CA GLY A 117 32.86 -27.98 1.49
C GLY A 117 32.29 -26.71 0.85
N SER A 118 32.38 -25.57 1.53
CA SER A 118 32.63 -24.24 0.93
C SER A 118 32.84 -23.21 2.05
N SER A 119 33.60 -22.17 1.74
CA SER A 119 34.04 -21.07 2.60
C SER A 119 32.89 -20.40 3.39
N GLY A 120 32.91 -20.55 4.72
CA GLY A 120 32.12 -19.78 5.70
C GLY A 120 30.62 -20.10 5.80
N PRO A 121 30.02 -20.20 7.01
CA PRO A 121 28.57 -20.35 7.14
C PRO A 121 27.85 -19.06 6.75
N LYS A 122 27.48 -18.91 5.47
CA LYS A 122 26.48 -17.90 5.07
C LYS A 122 25.20 -18.13 5.87
N CYS A 123 24.88 -17.19 6.77
CA CYS A 123 23.67 -17.27 7.55
C CYS A 123 22.49 -16.90 6.66
N SER A 124 21.55 -17.82 6.48
CA SER A 124 20.33 -17.55 5.72
C SER A 124 19.16 -17.38 6.67
N VAL A 125 18.53 -16.21 6.60
CA VAL A 125 17.32 -15.88 7.35
C VAL A 125 16.17 -15.64 6.40
N VAL A 126 14.96 -15.87 6.89
CA VAL A 126 13.72 -15.57 6.17
C VAL A 126 12.88 -14.67 7.04
N CYS A 127 12.39 -13.59 6.43
CA CYS A 127 11.35 -12.77 7.01
C CYS A 127 10.00 -13.15 6.39
N SER A 128 8.95 -13.23 7.20
CA SER A 128 7.60 -13.58 6.74
C SER A 128 6.52 -12.76 7.42
N VAL A 129 5.43 -12.50 6.72
CA VAL A 129 4.26 -11.78 7.25
C VAL A 129 2.99 -12.30 6.57
N GLU A 130 1.87 -12.30 7.28
CA GLU A 130 0.55 -12.52 6.68
C GLU A 130 0.29 -11.46 5.61
N ASN A 131 -0.07 -11.89 4.39
CA ASN A 131 -0.31 -10.94 3.32
C ASN A 131 -1.65 -10.24 3.49
N GLY A 132 -1.73 -9.05 2.92
CA GLY A 132 -2.93 -8.23 2.93
C GLY A 132 -2.96 -7.35 1.70
N ARG A 133 -3.98 -6.52 1.61
CA ARG A 133 -4.11 -5.60 0.49
C ARG A 133 -2.97 -4.60 0.47
N ASP A 134 -2.26 -4.54 -0.66
CA ASP A 134 -1.14 -3.62 -0.92
C ASP A 134 -0.02 -3.71 0.13
N VAL A 135 0.18 -4.91 0.70
CA VAL A 135 1.29 -5.17 1.63
C VAL A 135 2.58 -5.41 0.85
N THR A 136 3.63 -4.75 1.29
CA THR A 136 5.00 -4.97 0.82
C THR A 136 5.85 -5.46 2.00
N LEU A 137 6.72 -6.42 1.73
CA LEU A 137 7.71 -6.93 2.69
C LEU A 137 9.11 -6.61 2.17
N SER A 138 9.94 -5.95 2.97
CA SER A 138 11.24 -5.45 2.54
C SER A 138 12.34 -5.63 3.58
N TRP A 139 13.56 -5.88 3.12
CA TRP A 139 14.77 -5.91 3.93
C TRP A 139 15.54 -4.61 3.81
N TYR A 140 15.98 -4.09 4.95
CA TYR A 140 16.82 -2.90 5.06
C TYR A 140 18.17 -3.23 5.68
N LYS A 141 19.21 -2.56 5.20
CA LYS A 141 20.53 -2.47 5.82
C LYS A 141 20.77 -1.02 6.21
N GLY A 142 20.64 -0.71 7.49
CA GLY A 142 20.54 0.67 7.95
C GLY A 142 19.30 1.37 7.35
N LYS A 143 19.51 2.28 6.40
CA LYS A 143 18.44 3.02 5.69
C LYS A 143 18.24 2.56 4.24
N GLU A 144 19.11 1.70 3.72
CA GLU A 144 19.06 1.25 2.34
C GLU A 144 18.19 0.00 2.20
N ILE A 145 17.35 -0.04 1.17
CA ILE A 145 16.55 -1.23 0.83
C ILE A 145 17.45 -2.21 0.09
N LEU A 146 17.56 -3.44 0.60
CA LEU A 146 18.29 -4.52 -0.05
C LEU A 146 17.40 -5.30 -1.01
N ASN A 147 16.19 -5.65 -0.58
CA ASN A 147 15.25 -6.43 -1.36
C ASN A 147 13.82 -6.19 -0.89
N GLN A 148 12.84 -6.46 -1.75
CA GLN A 148 11.42 -6.32 -1.44
C GLN A 148 10.56 -7.32 -2.25
N THR A 149 9.40 -7.67 -1.71
CA THR A 149 8.41 -8.53 -2.36
C THR A 149 7.00 -8.08 -2.03
N SER A 150 6.08 -8.31 -2.96
CA SER A 150 4.63 -8.13 -2.79
C SER A 150 3.90 -9.17 -3.64
N SER A 151 2.65 -9.48 -3.29
CA SER A 151 1.83 -10.43 -4.04
C SER A 151 0.38 -9.97 -4.10
N PRO A 152 -0.28 -10.08 -5.27
CA PRO A 152 -1.71 -9.83 -5.38
C PRO A 152 -2.57 -10.96 -4.78
N ASP A 153 -2.00 -12.15 -4.56
CA ASP A 153 -2.70 -13.26 -3.91
C ASP A 153 -2.70 -13.06 -2.39
N LEU A 154 -3.88 -12.78 -1.84
CA LEU A 154 -4.07 -12.49 -0.42
C LEU A 154 -4.10 -13.76 0.46
N ASN A 155 -4.10 -14.95 -0.14
CA ASN A 155 -4.21 -16.22 0.61
C ASN A 155 -2.85 -16.80 1.01
N ILE A 156 -1.75 -16.18 0.58
CA ILE A 156 -0.39 -16.62 0.87
C ILE A 156 0.27 -15.68 1.87
N ASN A 157 1.27 -16.16 2.60
CA ASN A 157 2.16 -15.27 3.36
C ASN A 157 3.22 -14.69 2.43
N LEU A 158 3.59 -13.43 2.64
CA LEU A 158 4.79 -12.89 2.02
C LEU A 158 6.01 -13.46 2.74
N SER A 159 7.04 -13.81 2.00
CA SER A 159 8.30 -14.29 2.55
C SER A 159 9.48 -13.80 1.72
N LEU A 160 10.51 -13.32 2.41
CA LEU A 160 11.70 -12.74 1.78
C LEU A 160 12.97 -13.23 2.49
N SER A 161 13.79 -13.99 1.76
CA SER A 161 15.06 -14.50 2.27
C SER A 161 16.17 -13.46 2.17
N LEU A 162 17.12 -13.50 3.10
CA LEU A 162 18.36 -12.73 3.09
C LEU A 162 19.53 -13.66 3.45
N GLU A 163 20.63 -13.55 2.71
CA GLU A 163 21.90 -14.18 3.05
C GLU A 163 22.81 -13.13 3.70
N ILE A 164 23.43 -13.50 4.82
CA ILE A 164 24.29 -12.62 5.61
C ILE A 164 25.70 -13.21 5.59
N GLU A 165 26.66 -12.35 5.27
CA GLU A 165 28.08 -12.68 5.28
C GLU A 165 28.63 -12.66 6.72
N ASP A 166 29.56 -13.57 7.03
CA ASP A 166 30.20 -13.61 8.34
C ASP A 166 30.97 -12.31 8.63
N GLN A 167 30.91 -11.83 9.87
CA GLN A 167 31.47 -10.55 10.36
C GLN A 167 30.73 -9.28 9.92
N ASP A 168 29.53 -9.39 9.36
CA ASP A 168 28.69 -8.24 9.09
C ASP A 168 28.13 -7.64 10.40
N ASN A 169 28.65 -6.48 10.81
CA ASN A 169 28.18 -5.71 11.99
C ASN A 169 27.10 -4.67 11.64
N ASN A 170 26.39 -4.85 10.53
CA ASN A 170 25.33 -3.95 10.13
C ASN A 170 24.01 -4.30 10.82
N THR A 171 23.16 -3.29 10.94
CA THR A 171 21.80 -3.47 11.42
C THR A 171 20.88 -3.82 10.25
N TYR A 172 20.24 -4.98 10.35
CA TYR A 172 19.26 -5.47 9.39
C TYR A 172 17.86 -5.36 9.95
N ASN A 173 16.94 -4.80 9.18
CA ASN A 173 15.54 -4.68 9.56
C ASN A 173 14.66 -5.30 8.49
N CYS A 174 13.67 -6.08 8.90
CA CYS A 174 12.58 -6.46 8.02
C CYS A 174 11.37 -5.57 8.29
N VAL A 175 10.81 -5.00 7.23
CA VAL A 175 9.69 -4.07 7.30
C VAL A 175 8.53 -4.63 6.50
N ALA A 176 7.38 -4.78 7.15
CA ALA A 176 6.11 -4.98 6.47
C ALA A 176 5.39 -3.62 6.44
N ASP A 177 4.93 -3.19 5.27
CA ASP A 177 4.25 -1.92 5.12
C ASP A 177 3.06 -2.01 4.18
N ASN A 178 2.08 -1.16 4.44
CA ASN A 178 1.01 -0.83 3.52
C ASN A 178 0.62 0.65 3.69
N PRO A 179 -0.30 1.20 2.88
CA PRO A 179 -0.69 2.60 2.99
C PRO A 179 -1.30 3.03 4.34
N VAL A 180 -1.63 2.08 5.23
CA VAL A 180 -2.22 2.35 6.54
C VAL A 180 -1.18 2.38 7.66
N SER A 181 -0.17 1.51 7.58
CA SER A 181 0.76 1.28 8.68
C SER A 181 2.06 0.66 8.20
N ASN A 182 3.11 0.81 9.00
CA ASN A 182 4.36 0.08 8.87
C ASN A 182 4.69 -0.66 10.18
N GLN A 183 5.29 -1.83 10.06
CA GLN A 183 5.83 -2.59 11.19
C GLN A 183 7.23 -3.09 10.86
N THR A 184 8.11 -2.98 11.85
CA THR A 184 9.53 -3.28 11.69
C THR A 184 9.98 -4.28 12.73
N THR A 185 10.67 -5.32 12.28
CA THR A 185 11.36 -6.28 13.14
C THR A 185 12.85 -6.22 12.83
N GLN A 186 13.63 -5.89 13.85
CA GLN A 186 15.09 -5.89 13.74
C GLN A 186 15.62 -7.33 13.84
N LEU A 187 16.54 -7.69 12.95
CA LEU A 187 17.20 -8.97 13.00
C LEU A 187 18.20 -9.02 14.17
N ASN A 188 18.06 -10.04 15.02
CA ASN A 188 19.07 -10.38 16.00
C ASN A 188 20.09 -11.38 15.44
N VAL A 189 21.16 -10.86 14.80
CA VAL A 189 22.18 -11.68 14.13
C VAL A 189 22.87 -12.64 15.12
N THR A 190 23.13 -12.22 16.36
CA THR A 190 23.83 -13.06 17.32
C THR A 190 23.02 -14.27 17.74
N GLU A 191 21.69 -14.14 17.87
CA GLU A 191 20.79 -15.24 18.20
C GLU A 191 20.51 -16.15 17.00
N LEU A 192 20.32 -15.55 15.83
CA LEU A 192 19.90 -16.25 14.62
C LEU A 192 21.03 -16.66 13.67
N CYS A 193 22.28 -16.32 13.95
CA CYS A 193 23.42 -16.72 13.10
C CYS A 193 24.57 -17.33 13.89
N ASN A 194 24.77 -16.99 15.17
CA ASN A 194 25.81 -17.66 15.95
C ASN A 194 25.40 -19.10 16.25
N LYS A 195 26.34 -20.03 16.10
CA LYS A 195 26.19 -21.38 16.63
C LYS A 195 26.24 -21.27 18.15
N SER A 196 25.25 -21.82 18.86
CA SER A 196 25.38 -22.15 20.28
C SER A 196 26.72 -22.87 20.46
N GLY A 197 27.62 -22.28 21.26
CA GLY A 197 28.96 -22.80 21.47
C GLY A 197 28.88 -24.26 21.89
N SER A 198 29.40 -25.14 21.04
CA SER A 198 29.74 -26.51 21.42
C SER A 198 30.90 -26.38 22.42
N THR A 199 30.59 -26.30 23.70
CA THR A 199 31.53 -26.64 24.76
C THR A 199 31.71 -28.16 24.73
N SER A 200 32.50 -28.67 23.79
CA SER A 200 33.12 -29.99 23.98
C SER A 200 34.30 -29.77 24.92
N GLY A 201 34.08 -30.06 26.20
CA GLY A 201 35.13 -30.06 27.21
C GLY A 201 36.29 -30.92 26.75
N HIS A 202 37.42 -30.27 26.50
CA HIS A 202 38.73 -30.90 26.50
C HIS A 202 39.09 -31.14 27.96
N THR A 203 39.07 -32.39 28.41
CA THR A 203 39.93 -32.83 29.52
C THR A 203 40.85 -33.89 28.94
N GLY A 204 42.11 -33.50 28.77
CA GLY A 204 43.17 -34.36 28.29
C GLY A 204 43.60 -35.42 29.31
N ASN A 205 44.23 -36.44 28.73
CA ASN A 205 45.09 -37.50 29.27
C ASN A 205 45.52 -37.45 30.75
N CYS A 206 45.52 -38.63 31.37
CA CYS A 206 46.77 -39.35 31.69
C CYS A 206 46.63 -40.81 31.23
#